data_AF-A0A847ASY8-F1
#
_entry.id   AF-A0A847ASY8-F1
#
_cell.length_a   1.000
_cell.length_b   1.000
_cell.length_c   1.000
_cell.angle_alpha   90.00
_cell.angle_beta   90.00
_cell.angle_gamma   90.00
#
_symmetry.space_group_name_H-M   'P 1'
#
loop_
_entity.id
_entity.type
_entity.pdbx_description
1 polymer ?
#
loop_
_entity_poly.entity_id
_entity_poly.type
_entity_poly.pdbx_seq_one_letter_code
_entity_poly.pdbx_strand_id
1 'polypeptide(L)' 'MTNISDVDICAIAKSYQGSMIYMLYNISEEEIEITVPKATYQYDGIRGYLSATGEEVLIDKETLTLPPYSIVVLK' A
#
# COMPACT_ATOMS: atom_id res chain seq x y z
N MET A 1 -5.50 10.41 14.21
CA MET A 1 -5.61 9.49 13.06
C MET A 1 -5.99 10.34 11.87
N THR A 2 -5.01 10.70 11.04
CA THR A 2 -5.28 11.43 9.80
C THR A 2 -5.83 10.39 8.83
N ASN A 3 -7.12 10.50 8.51
CA ASN A 3 -7.77 9.65 7.51
C ASN A 3 -6.95 9.70 6.22
N ILE A 4 -6.62 8.54 5.65
CA ILE A 4 -6.38 8.47 4.20
C ILE A 4 -7.77 8.72 3.62
N SER A 5 -8.09 9.98 3.36
CA SER A 5 -9.35 10.43 2.74
C SER A 5 -9.18 10.58 1.24
N ASP A 6 -8.35 9.74 0.66
CA ASP A 6 -8.25 9.62 -0.79
C ASP A 6 -9.27 8.57 -1.20
N VAL A 7 -10.30 8.98 -1.96
CA VAL A 7 -11.38 8.09 -2.41
C VAL A 7 -10.80 6.93 -3.25
N ASP A 8 -9.62 7.13 -3.80
CA ASP A 8 -8.94 6.23 -4.72
C ASP A 8 -8.02 5.21 -4.03
N ILE A 9 -7.78 5.36 -2.72
CA ILE A 9 -6.98 4.41 -1.94
C ILE A 9 -7.83 3.74 -0.86
N CYS A 10 -8.01 2.42 -0.99
CA CYS A 10 -8.50 1.60 0.10
C CYS A 10 -7.32 1.05 0.91
N ALA A 11 -7.27 1.35 2.20
CA ALA A 11 -6.26 0.83 3.11
C ALA A 11 -6.90 -0.10 4.16
N ILE A 12 -6.36 -1.31 4.29
CA ILE A 12 -6.80 -2.31 5.25
C ILE A 12 -5.63 -2.73 6.13
N ALA A 13 -5.85 -2.74 7.44
CA ALA A 13 -4.89 -3.24 8.42
C ALA A 13 -5.44 -4.51 9.08
N LYS A 14 -4.64 -5.58 9.14
CA LYS A 14 -5.00 -6.83 9.82
C LYS A 14 -3.89 -7.25 10.75
N SER A 15 -4.25 -7.66 11.96
CA SER A 15 -3.33 -8.23 12.94
C SER A 15 -3.71 -9.66 13.29
N TYR A 16 -2.69 -10.49 13.50
CA TYR A 16 -2.84 -11.87 13.95
C TYR A 16 -1.60 -12.30 14.74
N GLN A 17 -1.79 -12.79 15.97
CA GLN A 17 -0.71 -13.27 16.84
C GLN A 17 0.48 -12.30 16.96
N GLY A 18 0.22 -10.99 17.06
CA GLY A 18 1.26 -9.96 17.17
C GLY A 18 1.95 -9.59 15.85
N SER A 19 1.63 -10.26 14.74
CA SER A 19 2.03 -9.84 13.39
C SER A 19 0.96 -8.92 12.80
N MET A 20 1.40 -7.91 12.04
CA MET A 20 0.53 -6.98 11.33
C MET A 20 0.84 -7.02 9.84
N ILE A 21 -0.20 -6.88 9.01
CA ILE A 21 -0.07 -6.63 7.59
C ILE A 21 -0.90 -5.43 7.20
N TYR A 22 -0.45 -4.74 6.17
CA TYR A 22 -1.15 -3.61 5.56
C TYR A 22 -1.41 -3.92 4.11
N MET A 23 -2.63 -3.71 3.67
CA MET A 23 -3.03 -3.88 2.28
C MET A 23 -3.48 -2.53 1.77
N LEU A 24 -2.88 -2.05 0.69
CA LEU A 24 -3.29 -0.83 0.00
C LEU A 24 -3.75 -1.20 -1.40
N TYR A 25 -4.90 -0.65 -1.79
CA TYR A 25 -5.49 -0.81 -3.11
C TYR A 25 -5.55 0.56 -3.76
N ASN A 26 -4.94 0.70 -4.92
CA ASN A 26 -5.27 1.77 -5.84
C ASN A 26 -6.48 1.31 -6.65
N ILE A 27 -7.63 1.95 -6.42
CA ILE A 27 -8.88 1.66 -7.14
C ILE A 27 -9.18 2.69 -8.25
N SER A 28 -8.23 3.58 -8.53
CA SER A 28 -8.32 4.54 -9.63
C SER A 28 -7.72 4.03 -10.93
N GLU A 29 -7.98 4.79 -11.99
CA GLU A 29 -7.40 4.64 -13.33
C GLU A 29 -6.00 5.25 -13.46
N GLU A 30 -5.50 5.94 -12.43
CA GLU A 30 -4.25 6.69 -12.46
C GLU A 30 -3.20 6.07 -11.54
N GLU A 31 -1.92 6.35 -11.79
CA GLU A 31 -0.86 6.01 -10.83
C GLU A 31 -0.97 6.89 -9.59
N ILE A 32 -0.81 6.28 -8.41
CA ILE A 32 -0.85 7.00 -7.14
C ILE A 32 0.45 6.78 -6.38
N GLU A 33 1.04 7.88 -5.92
CA GLU A 33 2.12 7.86 -4.95
C GLU A 33 1.60 8.12 -3.54
N ILE A 34 1.94 7.26 -2.60
CA ILE A 34 1.55 7.40 -1.20
C ILE A 34 2.72 7.15 -0.25
N THR A 35 2.90 8.05 0.72
CA THR A 35 3.86 7.85 1.80
C THR A 35 3.26 6.99 2.90
N VAL A 36 3.93 5.89 3.24
CA VAL A 36 3.61 4.99 4.35
C VAL A 36 4.77 5.01 5.36
N PRO A 37 4.71 5.87 6.40
CA PRO A 37 5.82 6.03 7.35
C PRO A 37 6.09 4.76 8.17
N LYS A 38 7.33 4.28 8.18
CA LYS A 38 7.73 3.08 8.95
C LYS A 38 7.63 3.31 10.46
N ALA A 39 7.80 4.55 10.91
CA ALA A 39 7.59 4.92 12.31
C ALA A 39 6.17 4.63 12.81
N THR A 40 5.17 4.68 11.91
CA THR A 40 3.76 4.43 12.24
C THR A 40 3.35 3.00 11.94
N TYR A 41 3.76 2.47 10.78
CA TYR A 41 3.25 1.21 10.24
C TYR A 41 4.22 0.02 10.35
N GLN A 42 5.45 0.21 10.83
CA GLN A 42 6.38 -0.86 11.25
C GLN A 42 6.47 -2.08 10.29
N TYR A 43 6.46 -1.84 8.97
CA TYR A 43 6.63 -2.88 7.96
C TYR A 43 8.09 -2.98 7.50
N ASP A 44 8.53 -4.17 7.11
CA ASP A 44 9.86 -4.41 6.56
C ASP A 44 9.90 -4.03 5.08
N GLY A 45 8.88 -4.41 4.30
CA GLY A 45 8.77 -4.07 2.88
C GLY A 45 7.53 -4.65 2.19
N ILE A 46 7.61 -4.78 0.86
CA ILE A 46 6.57 -5.40 0.04
C ILE A 46 6.66 -6.93 0.20
N ARG A 47 5.57 -7.55 0.67
CA ARG A 47 5.45 -9.00 0.75
C ARG A 47 4.90 -9.63 -0.53
N GLY A 48 4.12 -8.86 -1.27
CA GLY A 48 3.55 -9.24 -2.57
C GLY A 48 2.66 -8.13 -3.11
N TYR A 49 2.44 -8.13 -4.42
CA TYR A 49 1.57 -7.19 -5.10
C TYR A 49 0.92 -7.83 -6.32
N LEU A 50 -0.11 -7.16 -6.85
CA LEU A 50 -0.73 -7.47 -8.13
C LEU A 50 -1.13 -6.15 -8.80
N SER A 51 -0.94 -6.04 -10.11
CA SER A 51 -1.37 -4.90 -10.93
C SER A 51 -2.19 -5.39 -12.13
N ALA A 52 -3.21 -4.64 -12.50
CA ALA A 52 -3.98 -4.90 -13.72
C ALA A 52 -3.24 -4.49 -15.00
N THR A 53 -2.31 -3.54 -14.92
CA THR A 53 -1.55 -3.01 -16.07
C THR A 53 -0.31 -3.85 -16.38
N GLY A 54 0.11 -4.73 -15.46
CA GLY A 54 1.36 -5.47 -15.55
C GLY A 54 2.59 -4.66 -15.10
N GLU A 55 2.41 -3.40 -14.71
CA GLU A 55 3.45 -2.56 -14.11
C GLU A 55 3.73 -2.99 -12.66
N GLU A 56 4.97 -2.78 -12.21
CA GLU A 56 5.40 -3.15 -10.87
C GLU A 56 4.90 -2.16 -9.83
N VAL A 57 4.51 -2.68 -8.65
CA VAL A 57 4.41 -1.82 -7.46
C VAL A 57 5.81 -1.61 -6.89
N LEU A 58 6.18 -0.36 -6.69
CA LEU A 58 7.50 0.02 -6.21
C LEU A 58 7.42 0.63 -4.80
N ILE A 59 8.49 0.47 -4.04
CA ILE A 59 8.71 1.21 -2.80
C ILE A 59 10.11 1.80 -2.77
N ASP A 60 10.21 3.13 -2.64
CA ASP A 60 11.46 3.81 -2.31
C ASP A 60 11.36 4.42 -0.91
N LYS A 61 12.15 3.87 0.02
CA LYS A 61 12.17 4.18 1.45
C LYS A 61 10.79 3.99 2.11
N GLU A 62 9.92 4.98 1.99
CA GLU A 62 8.60 5.04 2.60
C GLU A 62 7.52 5.47 1.59
N THR A 63 7.89 5.74 0.34
CA THR A 63 6.94 6.13 -0.73
C THR A 63 6.63 4.90 -1.58
N LEU A 64 5.36 4.53 -1.64
CA LEU A 64 4.83 3.54 -2.57
C LEU A 64 4.39 4.22 -3.86
N THR A 65 4.73 3.61 -4.98
CA THR A 65 4.17 3.93 -6.30
C THR A 65 3.25 2.79 -6.71
N LEU A 66 1.96 3.08 -6.84
CA LEU A 66 0.89 2.13 -7.10
C LEU A 66 0.33 2.38 -8.51
N PRO A 67 0.57 1.46 -9.47
CA PRO A 67 -0.06 1.54 -10.78
C PRO A 67 -1.60 1.53 -10.69
N PRO A 68 -2.30 1.93 -11.77
CA PRO A 68 -3.76 1.84 -11.85
C PRO A 68 -4.26 0.43 -11.48
N TYR A 69 -5.34 0.38 -10.69
CA TYR A 69 -5.96 -0.88 -10.27
C TYR A 69 -4.99 -1.93 -9.68
N SER A 70 -4.10 -1.48 -8.79
CA SER A 70 -3.12 -2.34 -8.13
C SER A 70 -3.42 -2.58 -6.65
N ILE A 71 -2.87 -3.67 -6.11
CA ILE A 71 -2.87 -4.00 -4.69
C ILE A 71 -1.46 -4.33 -4.25
N VAL A 72 -1.09 -3.86 -3.06
CA VAL A 72 0.15 -4.25 -2.37
C VAL A 72 -0.12 -4.73 -0.96
N VAL A 73 0.64 -5.74 -0.53
CA VAL A 73 0.70 -6.20 0.86
C VAL A 73 2.06 -5.82 1.45
N LEU A 74 2.03 -5.01 2.50
CA LEU A 74 3.21 -4.69 3.31
C LEU A 74 3.25 -5.56 4.56
N LYS A 75 4.45 -6.00 4.92
CA LYS A 75 4.75 -6.71 6.15
C LYS A 75 6.14 -6.34 6.62
#